data_AF-A0A7C7LXM1-F1
#
_entry.id   AF-A0A7C7LXM1-F1
#
_cell.length_a   1.000
_cell.length_b   1.000
_cell.length_c   1.000
_cell.angle_alpha   90.00
_cell.angle_beta   90.00
_cell.angle_gamma   90.00
#
_symmetry.space_group_name_H-M   'P 1'
#
loop_
_entity.id
_entity.type
_entity.pdbx_description
1 polymer ?
#
loop_
_entity_poly.entity_id
_entity_poly.type
_entity_poly.pdbx_seq_one_letter_code
_entity_poly.pdbx_strand_id
1 'polypeptide(L)'
;FGTAMIPNKSVQIEVATAKGNEKIFSCQALFSNGGDLRFFDKSVQFIYNSGTSLYYDPVLFEPLSGFLAYYANLILAGEIDTYEFNGGNYSYEMARDIALRGSASVYKKGWSTRINLVDDLNRNIGLRKSRLAWYFAMDLFKDGDIEGTLKEINTMLDGIEQSFRDLGRDNHTQFFLKAHSGRIAKMLSMLGRKELLKDMKELDPDRRDLYQDALDSISK
;
A
#
# COMPACT_ATOMS: atom_id res chain seq x y z
N PHE A 1 8.25 20.20 -1.20
CA PHE A 1 7.16 20.69 -0.34
C PHE A 1 5.90 19.93 -0.72
N GLY A 2 5.69 18.79 -0.06
CA GLY A 2 4.57 17.91 -0.32
C GLY A 2 3.28 18.60 0.07
N THR A 3 2.34 18.68 -0.87
CA THR A 3 0.92 18.66 -0.51
C THR A 3 0.71 17.40 0.31
N ALA A 4 0.46 17.55 1.61
CA ALA A 4 -0.12 16.49 2.42
C ALA A 4 -1.44 16.13 1.75
N MET A 5 -1.42 15.06 0.95
CA MET A 5 -2.61 14.51 0.34
C MET A 5 -3.46 14.05 1.51
N ILE A 6 -4.63 14.68 1.69
CA ILE A 6 -5.56 14.27 2.74
C ILE A 6 -5.86 12.79 2.49
N PRO A 7 -5.54 11.86 3.42
CA PRO A 7 -5.81 10.45 3.21
C PRO A 7 -7.31 10.32 2.99
N ASN A 8 -7.70 9.86 1.80
CA ASN A 8 -9.09 9.69 1.44
C ASN A 8 -9.60 8.45 2.21
N LYS A 9 -10.07 8.66 3.44
CA LYS A 9 -10.59 7.63 4.33
C LYS A 9 -12.08 7.48 4.06
N SER A 10 -12.50 6.40 3.43
CA SER A 10 -13.92 6.07 3.28
C SER A 10 -14.24 4.78 4.02
N VAL A 11 -14.95 4.89 5.14
CA VAL A 11 -15.49 3.74 5.87
C VAL A 11 -16.96 3.62 5.54
N GLN A 12 -17.40 2.49 4.98
CA GLN A 12 -18.81 2.23 4.67
C GLN A 12 -19.36 1.15 5.61
N ILE A 13 -20.21 1.57 6.55
CA ILE A 13 -20.82 0.67 7.53
C ILE A 13 -22.13 0.16 6.95
N GLU A 14 -22.19 -1.15 6.64
CA GLU A 14 -23.33 -1.74 5.92
C GLU A 14 -24.34 -2.46 6.81
N VAL A 15 -23.95 -3.09 7.93
CA VAL A 15 -24.89 -3.93 8.70
C VAL A 15 -24.62 -3.90 10.20
N ALA A 16 -25.65 -3.64 11.01
CA ALA A 16 -25.63 -3.86 12.46
C ALA A 16 -26.49 -5.07 12.83
N THR A 17 -25.93 -6.05 13.53
CA THR A 17 -26.62 -7.24 14.04
C THR A 17 -26.47 -7.33 15.56
N ALA A 18 -27.57 -7.63 16.28
CA ALA A 18 -27.52 -7.78 17.74
C ALA A 18 -27.12 -9.22 18.12
N LYS A 19 -26.26 -9.38 19.14
CA LYS A 19 -25.98 -10.67 19.78
C LYS A 19 -26.06 -10.50 21.30
N GLY A 20 -27.20 -10.87 21.89
CA GLY A 20 -27.48 -10.64 23.32
C GLY A 20 -27.71 -9.15 23.61
N ASN A 21 -27.11 -8.62 24.68
CA ASN A 21 -27.13 -7.19 25.01
C ASN A 21 -26.12 -6.36 24.21
N GLU A 22 -25.19 -7.00 23.49
CA GLU A 22 -24.16 -6.33 22.71
C GLU A 22 -24.58 -6.16 21.25
N LYS A 23 -24.37 -4.96 20.72
CA LYS A 23 -24.55 -4.67 19.29
C LYS A 23 -23.25 -5.00 18.56
N ILE A 24 -23.30 -5.99 17.68
CA ILE A 24 -22.19 -6.33 16.78
C ILE A 24 -22.39 -5.56 15.48
N PHE A 25 -21.41 -4.76 15.12
CA PHE A 25 -21.39 -4.04 13.86
C PHE A 25 -20.54 -4.82 12.86
N SER A 26 -21.06 -4.98 11.65
CA SER A 26 -20.32 -5.48 10.50
C SER A 26 -20.14 -4.33 9.50
N CYS A 27 -18.92 -4.09 9.05
CA CYS A 27 -18.65 -3.06 8.05
C CYS A 27 -17.68 -3.52 6.97
N GLN A 28 -17.69 -2.77 5.88
CA GLN A 28 -16.64 -2.79 4.89
C GLN A 28 -15.84 -1.50 5.03
N ALA A 29 -14.52 -1.58 4.92
CA ALA A 29 -13.67 -0.42 5.12
C ALA A 29 -12.65 -0.28 4.00
N LEU A 30 -12.46 0.96 3.56
CA LEU A 30 -11.39 1.33 2.65
C LEU A 30 -10.45 2.33 3.36
N PHE A 31 -9.21 1.90 3.56
CA PHE A 31 -8.13 2.74 4.05
C PHE A 31 -7.20 3.08 2.89
N SER A 32 -6.88 4.37 2.74
CA SER A 32 -5.94 4.82 1.71
C SER A 32 -5.21 6.09 2.14
N ASN A 33 -3.97 6.23 1.66
CA ASN A 33 -3.20 7.47 1.74
C ASN A 33 -3.53 8.44 0.58
N GLY A 34 -4.43 8.07 -0.34
CA GLY A 34 -4.70 8.83 -1.57
C GLY A 34 -3.70 8.56 -2.71
N GLY A 35 -2.61 7.84 -2.43
CA GLY A 35 -1.62 7.37 -3.40
C GLY A 35 -1.79 5.89 -3.72
N ASP A 36 -0.70 5.14 -3.63
CA ASP A 36 -0.63 3.71 -3.95
C ASP A 36 -0.94 2.78 -2.75
N LEU A 37 -1.10 3.32 -1.54
CA LEU A 37 -1.53 2.52 -0.40
C LEU A 37 -3.05 2.48 -0.36
N ARG A 38 -3.59 1.29 -0.55
CA ARG A 38 -5.02 1.04 -0.55
C ARG A 38 -5.34 -0.33 0.03
N PHE A 39 -6.13 -0.36 1.09
CA PHE A 39 -6.55 -1.59 1.76
C PHE A 39 -8.06 -1.64 1.87
N PHE A 40 -8.65 -2.72 1.35
CA PHE A 40 -10.09 -2.95 1.39
C PHE A 40 -10.40 -4.19 2.22
N ASP A 41 -11.20 -4.02 3.27
CA ASP A 41 -11.63 -5.10 4.15
C ASP A 41 -13.14 -5.27 4.07
N LYS A 42 -13.60 -6.49 3.77
CA LYS A 42 -15.03 -6.84 3.64
C LYS A 42 -15.60 -7.50 4.89
N SER A 43 -14.76 -7.77 5.90
CA SER A 43 -15.04 -8.75 6.96
C SER A 43 -14.77 -8.20 8.36
N VAL A 44 -15.06 -6.91 8.57
CA VAL A 44 -14.84 -6.25 9.84
C VAL A 44 -16.02 -6.53 10.75
N GLN A 45 -15.74 -6.98 11.98
CA GLN A 45 -16.73 -7.10 13.04
C GLN A 45 -16.20 -6.54 14.35
N PHE A 46 -16.98 -5.69 14.99
CA PHE A 46 -16.64 -5.10 16.28
C PHE A 46 -17.89 -4.83 17.10
N ILE A 47 -17.70 -4.67 18.41
CA ILE A 47 -18.74 -4.19 19.31
C ILE A 47 -18.54 -2.69 19.53
N TYR A 48 -19.64 -1.97 19.60
CA TYR A 48 -19.62 -0.57 19.99
C TYR A 48 -20.82 -0.24 20.87
N ASN A 49 -20.55 0.30 22.05
CA ASN A 49 -21.56 0.83 22.94
C ASN A 49 -21.54 2.36 22.84
N SER A 50 -22.70 2.95 22.57
CA SER A 50 -22.83 4.41 22.49
C SER A 50 -22.42 5.04 23.82
N GLY A 51 -21.50 6.02 23.77
CA GLY A 51 -20.95 6.68 24.95
C GLY A 51 -19.62 6.10 25.47
N THR A 52 -19.12 4.99 24.90
CA THR A 52 -17.77 4.49 25.21
C THR A 52 -16.72 5.26 24.42
N SER A 53 -15.70 5.79 25.12
CA SER A 53 -14.54 6.40 24.48
C SER A 53 -13.74 5.36 23.70
N LEU A 54 -13.32 5.72 22.48
CA LEU A 54 -12.41 4.88 21.71
C LEU A 54 -11.00 5.02 22.28
N TYR A 55 -10.49 3.96 22.90
CA TYR A 55 -9.14 3.90 23.45
C TYR A 55 -8.39 2.70 22.86
N TYR A 56 -7.14 2.91 22.49
CA TYR A 56 -6.24 1.85 22.05
C TYR A 56 -5.35 1.45 23.23
N ASP A 57 -5.39 0.18 23.60
CA ASP A 57 -4.51 -0.42 24.59
C ASP A 57 -3.58 -1.42 23.89
N PRO A 58 -2.25 -1.31 24.08
CA PRO A 58 -1.29 -2.20 23.43
C PRO A 58 -1.29 -3.62 24.02
N VAL A 59 -1.89 -3.82 25.20
CA VAL A 59 -1.96 -5.11 25.90
C VAL A 59 -3.34 -5.74 25.73
N LEU A 60 -4.40 -4.99 26.02
CA LEU A 60 -5.78 -5.46 25.95
C LEU A 60 -6.35 -5.24 24.54
N PHE A 61 -6.70 -6.35 23.86
CA PHE A 61 -7.27 -6.26 22.53
C PHE A 61 -8.73 -5.80 22.56
N GLU A 62 -8.97 -4.63 21.96
CA GLU A 62 -10.30 -4.09 21.69
C GLU A 62 -10.58 -4.09 20.17
N PRO A 63 -11.69 -4.69 19.69
CA PRO A 63 -11.90 -4.93 18.26
C PRO A 63 -11.88 -3.68 17.39
N LEU A 64 -12.54 -2.60 17.81
CA LEU A 64 -12.67 -1.39 17.02
C LEU A 64 -11.37 -0.57 16.99
N SER A 65 -10.75 -0.33 18.15
CA SER A 65 -9.49 0.41 18.22
C SER A 65 -8.33 -0.39 17.63
N GLY A 66 -8.28 -1.71 17.89
CA GLY A 66 -7.31 -2.61 17.25
C GLY A 66 -7.46 -2.64 15.73
N PHE A 67 -8.68 -2.71 15.21
CA PHE A 67 -8.93 -2.63 13.77
C PHE A 67 -8.41 -1.33 13.13
N LEU A 68 -8.68 -0.18 13.76
CA LEU A 68 -8.19 1.11 13.28
C LEU A 68 -6.66 1.22 13.40
N ALA A 69 -6.09 0.76 14.50
CA ALA A 69 -4.65 0.76 14.73
C ALA A 69 -3.92 -0.17 13.75
N TYR A 70 -4.49 -1.32 13.39
CA TYR A 70 -3.94 -2.24 12.39
C TYR A 70 -3.75 -1.54 11.05
N TYR A 71 -4.80 -0.91 10.50
CA TYR A 71 -4.70 -0.24 9.20
C TYR A 71 -3.90 1.07 9.26
N ALA A 72 -3.89 1.77 10.40
CA ALA A 72 -2.99 2.90 10.61
C ALA A 72 -1.52 2.46 10.51
N ASN A 73 -1.15 1.36 11.16
CA ASN A 73 0.20 0.80 11.08
C ASN A 73 0.57 0.34 9.66
N LEU A 74 -0.36 -0.27 8.91
CA LEU A 74 -0.07 -0.63 7.50
C LEU A 74 0.19 0.60 6.61
N ILE A 75 -0.57 1.68 6.78
CA ILE A 75 -0.31 2.93 6.06
C ILE A 75 1.04 3.50 6.48
N LEU A 76 1.30 3.60 7.79
CA LEU A 76 2.57 4.12 8.29
C LEU A 76 3.76 3.31 7.77
N ALA A 77 3.67 1.98 7.77
CA ALA A 77 4.72 1.11 7.26
C ALA A 77 5.05 1.43 5.78
N GLY A 78 4.02 1.52 4.93
CA GLY A 78 4.19 1.83 3.52
C GLY A 78 4.71 3.25 3.27
N GLU A 79 4.29 4.23 4.07
CA GLU A 79 4.80 5.61 3.99
C GLU A 79 6.27 5.68 4.39
N ILE A 80 6.66 5.04 5.48
CA ILE A 80 8.06 5.04 5.96
C ILE A 80 8.98 4.33 4.95
N ASP A 81 8.51 3.27 4.30
CA ASP A 81 9.25 2.58 3.23
C ASP A 81 9.55 3.50 2.01
N THR A 82 8.97 4.70 1.92
CA THR A 82 9.32 5.70 0.89
C THR A 82 10.52 6.58 1.26
N TYR A 83 10.95 6.55 2.53
CA TYR A 83 12.07 7.35 3.03
C TYR A 83 13.31 6.49 3.35
N GLU A 84 13.11 5.24 3.75
CA GLU A 84 14.19 4.33 4.13
C GLU A 84 13.89 2.89 3.71
N PHE A 85 14.92 2.16 3.27
CA PHE A 85 14.79 0.76 2.90
C PHE A 85 14.35 -0.08 4.09
N ASN A 86 13.18 -0.72 3.95
CA ASN A 86 12.52 -1.48 5.00
C ASN A 86 12.22 -0.70 6.30
N GLY A 87 12.19 0.63 6.25
CA GLY A 87 11.94 1.46 7.43
C GLY A 87 10.58 1.18 8.09
N GLY A 88 9.60 0.66 7.33
CA GLY A 88 8.29 0.26 7.82
C GLY A 88 8.25 -0.98 8.72
N ASN A 89 9.37 -1.70 8.91
CA ASN A 89 9.42 -2.98 9.65
C ASN A 89 8.72 -2.92 11.01
N TYR A 90 9.04 -1.91 11.82
CA TYR A 90 8.43 -1.76 13.13
C TYR A 90 6.90 -1.65 13.06
N SER A 91 6.39 -0.87 12.11
CA SER A 91 4.94 -0.70 11.92
C SER A 91 4.28 -1.98 11.39
N TYR A 92 4.94 -2.74 10.50
CA TYR A 92 4.45 -4.07 10.09
C TYR A 92 4.40 -5.05 11.27
N GLU A 93 5.41 -5.07 12.15
CA GLU A 93 5.38 -5.90 13.36
C GLU A 93 4.23 -5.51 14.30
N MET A 94 3.99 -4.21 14.50
CA MET A 94 2.86 -3.74 15.30
C MET A 94 1.51 -4.15 14.70
N ALA A 95 1.35 -4.03 13.37
CA ALA A 95 0.15 -4.53 12.68
C ALA A 95 -0.01 -6.05 12.84
N ARG A 96 1.08 -6.82 12.74
CA ARG A 96 1.05 -8.27 12.96
C ARG A 96 0.64 -8.64 14.38
N ASP A 97 1.20 -8.00 15.40
CA ASP A 97 0.86 -8.26 16.80
C ASP A 97 -0.64 -8.00 17.06
N ILE A 98 -1.16 -6.86 16.58
CA ILE A 98 -2.60 -6.55 16.66
C ILE A 98 -3.43 -7.64 15.98
N ALA A 99 -3.01 -8.10 14.80
CA ALA A 99 -3.75 -9.10 14.05
C ALA A 99 -3.75 -10.49 14.74
N LEU A 100 -2.63 -10.87 15.35
CA LEU A 100 -2.51 -12.08 16.15
C LEU A 100 -3.41 -12.04 17.39
N ARG A 101 -3.42 -10.92 18.13
CA ARG A 101 -4.34 -10.72 19.26
C ARG A 101 -5.80 -10.78 18.84
N GLY A 102 -6.14 -10.13 17.72
CA GLY A 102 -7.48 -10.18 17.16
C GLY A 102 -7.91 -11.61 16.78
N SER A 103 -7.02 -12.39 16.19
CA SER A 103 -7.25 -13.80 15.85
C SER A 103 -7.45 -14.69 17.08
N ALA A 104 -6.75 -14.41 18.18
CA ALA A 104 -6.89 -15.11 19.46
C ALA A 104 -8.13 -14.67 20.28
N SER A 105 -8.76 -13.55 19.92
CA SER A 105 -9.91 -13.00 20.64
C SER A 105 -11.23 -13.73 20.31
N VAL A 106 -12.29 -13.40 21.07
CA VAL A 106 -13.66 -13.84 20.75
C VAL A 106 -14.22 -13.18 19.48
N TYR A 107 -13.57 -12.12 18.95
CA TYR A 107 -13.94 -11.38 17.74
C TYR A 107 -13.03 -11.69 16.55
N LYS A 108 -12.61 -12.95 16.41
CA LYS A 108 -11.61 -13.44 15.42
C LYS A 108 -11.95 -13.29 13.93
N LYS A 109 -13.17 -12.88 13.56
CA LYS A 109 -13.58 -12.82 12.15
C LYS A 109 -12.72 -11.83 11.34
N GLY A 110 -12.19 -12.30 10.21
CA GLY A 110 -11.34 -11.52 9.30
C GLY A 110 -9.88 -11.38 9.76
N TRP A 111 -9.53 -11.69 11.01
CA TRP A 111 -8.18 -11.47 11.52
C TRP A 111 -7.13 -12.40 10.91
N SER A 112 -7.49 -13.64 10.54
CA SER A 112 -6.58 -14.52 9.78
C SER A 112 -6.23 -13.94 8.40
N THR A 113 -7.16 -13.29 7.73
CA THR A 113 -6.90 -12.59 6.46
C THR A 113 -6.00 -11.38 6.68
N ARG A 114 -6.17 -10.65 7.79
CA ARG A 114 -5.30 -9.52 8.18
C ARG A 114 -3.88 -9.98 8.52
N ILE A 115 -3.69 -11.15 9.12
CA ILE A 115 -2.36 -11.75 9.33
C ILE A 115 -1.68 -12.00 7.98
N ASN A 116 -2.37 -12.69 7.06
CA ASN A 116 -1.82 -12.95 5.73
C ASN A 116 -1.49 -11.65 4.97
N LEU A 117 -2.36 -10.64 5.05
CA LEU A 117 -2.14 -9.34 4.43
C LEU A 117 -0.85 -8.66 4.93
N VAL A 118 -0.65 -8.58 6.25
CA VAL A 118 0.56 -7.93 6.79
C VAL A 118 1.81 -8.73 6.47
N ASP A 119 1.72 -10.07 6.45
CA ASP A 119 2.84 -10.94 6.09
C ASP A 119 3.21 -10.82 4.61
N ASP A 120 2.22 -10.76 3.73
CA ASP A 120 2.41 -10.55 2.29
C ASP A 120 3.05 -9.18 2.00
N LEU A 121 2.59 -8.12 2.66
CA LEU A 121 3.17 -6.78 2.52
C LEU A 121 4.61 -6.73 3.04
N ASN A 122 4.86 -7.29 4.23
CA ASN A 122 6.17 -7.25 4.87
C ASN A 122 7.22 -8.04 4.08
N ARG A 123 6.83 -9.23 3.56
CA ARG A 123 7.72 -10.11 2.79
C ARG A 123 7.94 -9.67 1.36
N ASN A 124 7.13 -8.74 0.84
CA ASN A 124 7.30 -8.19 -0.51
C ASN A 124 8.45 -7.17 -0.57
N ILE A 125 9.68 -7.66 -0.42
CA ILE A 125 10.90 -6.83 -0.47
C ILE A 125 11.02 -6.11 -1.82
N GLY A 126 10.60 -6.76 -2.90
CA GLY A 126 10.57 -6.17 -4.24
C GLY A 126 9.76 -4.88 -4.29
N LEU A 127 8.48 -4.93 -3.88
CA LEU A 127 7.61 -3.75 -3.85
C LEU A 127 8.11 -2.66 -2.89
N ARG A 128 8.62 -3.05 -1.73
CA ARG A 128 9.17 -2.09 -0.74
C ARG A 128 10.39 -1.35 -1.30
N LYS A 129 11.30 -2.07 -1.97
CA LYS A 129 12.43 -1.50 -2.72
C LYS A 129 11.94 -0.57 -3.83
N SER A 130 10.95 -0.98 -4.61
CA SER A 130 10.42 -0.18 -5.71
C SER A 130 9.78 1.12 -5.26
N ARG A 131 9.08 1.12 -4.12
CA ARG A 131 8.55 2.35 -3.52
C ARG A 131 9.67 3.32 -3.22
N LEU A 132 10.66 2.91 -2.42
CA LEU A 132 11.78 3.78 -2.06
C LEU A 132 12.45 4.38 -3.30
N ALA A 133 12.84 3.52 -4.24
CA ALA A 133 13.55 3.94 -5.44
C ALA A 133 12.72 4.90 -6.30
N TRP A 134 11.41 4.66 -6.43
CA TRP A 134 10.54 5.56 -7.18
C TRP A 134 10.43 6.96 -6.56
N TYR A 135 10.29 7.06 -5.24
CA TYR A 135 10.23 8.36 -4.56
C TYR A 135 11.56 9.11 -4.65
N PHE A 136 12.69 8.41 -4.49
CA PHE A 136 14.02 9.00 -4.73
C PHE A 136 14.22 9.44 -6.18
N ALA A 137 13.78 8.65 -7.17
CA ALA A 137 13.84 9.03 -8.57
C ALA A 137 13.07 10.33 -8.87
N MET A 138 11.91 10.52 -8.24
CA MET A 138 11.13 11.76 -8.39
C MET A 138 11.87 12.98 -7.84
N ASP A 139 12.51 12.86 -6.68
CA ASP A 139 13.27 13.95 -6.06
C ASP A 139 14.53 14.28 -6.88
N LEU A 140 15.30 13.26 -7.28
CA LEU A 140 16.49 13.43 -8.13
C LEU A 140 16.14 14.07 -9.47
N PHE A 141 15.03 13.66 -10.08
CA PHE A 141 14.58 14.23 -11.35
C PHE A 141 14.24 15.71 -11.22
N LYS A 142 13.62 16.08 -10.10
CA LYS A 142 13.28 17.47 -9.79
C LYS A 142 14.53 18.32 -9.54
N ASP A 143 15.56 17.75 -8.95
CA ASP A 143 16.84 18.42 -8.69
C ASP A 143 17.74 18.44 -9.94
N GLY A 144 17.33 17.80 -11.03
CA GLY A 144 18.04 17.76 -12.31
C GLY A 144 19.13 16.69 -12.39
N ASP A 145 19.25 15.80 -11.39
CA ASP A 145 20.17 14.68 -11.41
C ASP A 145 19.62 13.53 -12.25
N ILE A 146 19.93 13.56 -13.55
CA ILE A 146 19.46 12.57 -14.51
C ILE A 146 20.11 11.20 -14.29
N GLU A 147 21.38 11.15 -13.89
CA GLU A 147 22.09 9.89 -13.68
C GLU A 147 21.51 9.15 -12.46
N GLY A 148 21.37 9.87 -11.34
CA GLY A 148 20.72 9.36 -10.14
C GLY A 148 19.28 8.93 -10.41
N THR A 149 18.51 9.74 -11.13
CA THR A 149 17.12 9.39 -11.51
C THR A 149 17.05 8.04 -12.23
N LEU A 150 17.92 7.82 -13.23
CA LEU A 150 17.89 6.58 -14.01
C LEU A 150 18.33 5.37 -13.20
N LYS A 151 19.31 5.55 -12.31
CA LYS A 151 19.74 4.49 -11.39
C LYS A 151 18.58 4.04 -10.50
N GLU A 152 17.84 4.99 -9.94
CA GLU A 152 16.70 4.69 -9.07
C GLU A 152 15.51 4.12 -9.85
N ILE A 153 15.26 4.57 -11.09
CA ILE A 153 14.26 3.92 -11.96
C ILE A 153 14.61 2.46 -12.22
N ASN A 154 15.86 2.14 -12.57
CA ASN A 154 16.26 0.72 -12.78
C ASN A 154 16.09 -0.08 -11.48
N THR A 155 16.48 0.49 -10.34
CA THR A 155 16.28 -0.11 -9.01
C THR A 155 14.81 -0.38 -8.72
N MET A 156 13.91 0.50 -9.16
CA MET A 156 12.46 0.33 -9.07
C MET A 156 11.98 -0.84 -9.95
N LEU A 157 12.44 -0.93 -11.21
CA LEU A 157 12.08 -2.02 -12.12
C LEU A 157 12.52 -3.37 -11.59
N ASP A 158 13.77 -3.48 -11.13
CA ASP A 158 14.31 -4.69 -10.50
C ASP A 158 13.46 -5.13 -9.30
N GLY A 159 12.99 -4.17 -8.50
CA GLY A 159 12.12 -4.45 -7.36
C GLY A 159 10.74 -4.96 -7.78
N ILE A 160 10.15 -4.43 -8.86
CA ILE A 160 8.86 -4.91 -9.37
C ILE A 160 9.01 -6.33 -9.91
N GLU A 161 10.08 -6.61 -10.66
CA GLU A 161 10.38 -7.95 -11.15
C GLU A 161 10.59 -8.94 -9.99
N GLN A 162 11.32 -8.52 -8.96
CA GLN A 162 11.49 -9.31 -7.74
C GLN A 162 10.15 -9.61 -7.08
N SER A 163 9.28 -8.60 -6.93
CA SER A 163 7.94 -8.81 -6.37
C SER A 163 7.15 -9.85 -7.16
N PHE A 164 7.17 -9.75 -8.49
CA PHE A 164 6.44 -10.70 -9.34
C PHE A 164 7.01 -12.11 -9.30
N ARG A 165 8.32 -12.24 -9.16
CA ARG A 165 8.97 -13.54 -8.97
C ARG A 165 8.63 -14.17 -7.62
N ASP A 166 8.62 -13.38 -6.55
CA ASP A 166 8.47 -13.88 -5.18
C ASP A 166 7.00 -14.13 -4.81
N LEU A 167 6.08 -13.31 -5.32
CA LEU A 167 4.67 -13.26 -4.91
C LEU A 167 3.67 -13.36 -6.06
N GLY A 168 4.15 -13.43 -7.31
CA GLY A 168 3.30 -13.30 -8.49
C GLY A 168 2.82 -11.87 -8.72
N ARG A 169 1.88 -11.68 -9.65
CA ARG A 169 1.25 -10.37 -9.91
C ARG A 169 0.27 -10.00 -8.79
N ASP A 170 0.80 -9.77 -7.58
CA ASP A 170 0.02 -9.44 -6.40
C ASP A 170 -0.69 -8.08 -6.55
N ASN A 171 -1.83 -7.93 -5.87
CA ASN A 171 -2.69 -6.75 -6.01
C ASN A 171 -2.01 -5.44 -5.58
N HIS A 172 -1.08 -5.48 -4.62
CA HIS A 172 -0.45 -4.27 -4.09
C HIS A 172 0.60 -3.73 -5.06
N THR A 173 1.39 -4.60 -5.68
CA THR A 173 2.33 -4.21 -6.74
C THR A 173 1.60 -3.74 -7.99
N GLN A 174 0.51 -4.42 -8.37
CA GLN A 174 -0.33 -3.99 -9.47
C GLN A 174 -0.97 -2.62 -9.22
N PHE A 175 -1.33 -2.31 -7.98
CA PHE A 175 -1.89 -1.01 -7.63
C PHE A 175 -0.82 0.10 -7.55
N PHE A 176 0.40 -0.20 -7.10
CA PHE A 176 1.55 0.71 -7.20
C PHE A 176 1.80 1.14 -8.64
N LEU A 177 1.90 0.18 -9.56
CA LEU A 177 2.02 0.45 -10.99
C LEU A 177 0.84 1.27 -11.51
N LYS A 178 -0.39 0.95 -11.09
CA LYS A 178 -1.58 1.74 -11.45
C LYS A 178 -1.42 3.21 -11.06
N ALA A 179 -1.03 3.45 -9.82
CA ALA A 179 -0.97 4.79 -9.24
C ALA A 179 0.14 5.65 -9.86
N HIS A 180 1.24 5.04 -10.32
CA HIS A 180 2.43 5.75 -10.76
C HIS A 180 2.73 5.67 -12.26
N SER A 181 2.11 4.75 -13.00
CA SER A 181 2.34 4.51 -14.43
C SER A 181 2.34 5.78 -15.29
N GLY A 182 1.38 6.69 -15.10
CA GLY A 182 1.34 7.95 -15.84
C GLY A 182 2.54 8.86 -15.60
N ARG A 183 3.06 8.89 -14.36
CA ARG A 183 4.26 9.67 -14.02
C ARG A 183 5.52 8.99 -14.53
N ILE A 184 5.61 7.66 -14.40
CA ILE A 184 6.72 6.85 -14.93
C ILE A 184 6.83 7.06 -16.44
N ALA A 185 5.73 6.86 -17.17
CA ALA A 185 5.70 6.99 -18.63
C ALA A 185 6.11 8.40 -19.09
N LYS A 186 5.58 9.44 -18.43
CA LYS A 186 5.95 10.83 -18.71
C LYS A 186 7.44 11.09 -18.46
N MET A 187 7.97 10.65 -17.32
CA MET A 187 9.37 10.87 -16.96
C MET A 187 10.30 10.17 -17.94
N LEU A 188 10.04 8.90 -18.27
CA LEU A 188 10.84 8.16 -19.25
C LEU A 188 10.79 8.78 -20.65
N SER A 189 9.63 9.30 -21.07
CA SER A 189 9.50 10.05 -22.33
C SER A 189 10.33 11.34 -22.32
N MET A 190 10.23 12.15 -21.26
CA MET A 190 11.04 13.37 -21.12
C MET A 190 12.55 13.09 -21.14
N LEU A 191 12.97 11.93 -20.64
CA LEU A 191 14.36 11.48 -20.64
C LEU A 191 14.77 10.74 -21.93
N GLY A 192 13.86 10.56 -22.89
CA GLY A 192 14.12 9.85 -24.15
C GLY A 192 14.46 8.35 -23.97
N ARG A 193 14.03 7.72 -22.88
CA ARG A 193 14.40 6.34 -22.51
C ARG A 193 13.48 5.30 -23.16
N LYS A 194 13.70 5.06 -24.46
CA LYS A 194 12.89 4.14 -25.26
C LYS A 194 12.96 2.69 -24.76
N GLU A 195 14.13 2.17 -24.41
CA GLU A 195 14.23 0.77 -23.94
C GLU A 195 13.48 0.55 -22.62
N LEU A 196 13.63 1.46 -21.63
CA LEU A 196 12.90 1.35 -20.37
C LEU A 196 11.37 1.41 -20.54
N LEU A 197 10.87 2.16 -21.53
CA LEU A 197 9.44 2.15 -21.85
C LEU A 197 8.99 0.82 -22.49
N LYS A 198 9.85 0.13 -23.23
CA LYS A 198 9.56 -1.23 -23.72
C LYS A 198 9.55 -2.21 -22.56
N ASP A 199 10.51 -2.12 -21.65
CA ASP A 199 10.56 -2.97 -20.45
C ASP A 199 9.27 -2.80 -19.61
N MET A 200 8.80 -1.56 -19.44
CA MET A 200 7.53 -1.28 -18.76
C MET A 200 6.31 -1.93 -19.44
N LYS A 201 6.30 -2.08 -20.78
CA LYS A 201 5.20 -2.76 -21.48
C LYS A 201 5.16 -4.25 -21.18
N GLU A 202 6.31 -4.86 -20.96
CA GLU A 202 6.42 -6.28 -20.60
C GLU A 202 6.09 -6.50 -19.13
N LEU A 203 6.59 -5.62 -18.26
CA LEU A 203 6.40 -5.69 -16.82
C LEU A 203 4.95 -5.35 -16.40
N ASP A 204 4.37 -4.34 -17.03
CA ASP A 204 3.04 -3.80 -16.74
C ASP A 204 2.11 -3.83 -17.97
N PRO A 205 1.72 -5.02 -18.45
CA PRO A 205 0.88 -5.19 -19.63
C PRO A 205 -0.50 -4.53 -19.49
N ASP A 206 -0.99 -4.33 -18.26
CA ASP A 206 -2.29 -3.69 -17.99
C ASP A 206 -2.32 -2.19 -18.36
N ARG A 207 -1.15 -1.55 -18.53
CA ARG A 207 -1.01 -0.18 -19.07
C ARG A 207 -0.11 -0.12 -20.30
N ARG A 208 -0.05 -1.19 -21.10
CA ARG A 208 0.79 -1.26 -22.31
C ARG A 208 0.58 -0.07 -23.26
N ASP A 209 -0.65 0.36 -23.45
CA ASP A 209 -0.99 1.47 -24.35
C ASP A 209 -0.42 2.80 -23.86
N LEU A 210 -0.46 3.05 -22.54
CA LEU A 210 0.14 4.25 -21.95
C LEU A 210 1.65 4.35 -22.22
N TYR A 211 2.36 3.23 -22.10
CA TYR A 211 3.81 3.21 -22.38
C TYR A 211 4.10 3.28 -23.89
N GLN A 212 3.21 2.74 -24.73
CA GLN A 212 3.30 2.90 -26.19
C GLN A 212 3.10 4.37 -26.61
N ASP A 213 2.10 5.05 -26.07
CA ASP A 213 1.86 6.48 -26.34
C ASP A 213 3.07 7.33 -25.93
N ALA A 214 3.68 7.00 -24.78
CA ALA A 214 4.90 7.66 -24.32
C ALA A 214 6.08 7.40 -25.28
N LEU A 215 6.25 6.19 -25.82
CA LEU A 215 7.28 5.87 -26.82
C LEU A 215 7.11 6.69 -28.10
N ASP A 216 5.87 6.78 -28.58
CA ASP A 216 5.53 7.48 -29.82
C ASP A 216 5.75 8.99 -29.68
N SER A 217 5.56 9.55 -28.46
CA SER A 217 5.84 10.96 -28.17
C SER A 217 7.32 11.34 -28.27
N ILE A 218 8.25 10.41 -28.07
CA ILE A 218 9.71 10.67 -28.22
C ILE A 218 10.11 10.71 -29.70
N SER A 219 9.36 10.03 -30.56
CA SER A 219 9.71 9.86 -31.97
C SER A 219 9.14 10.96 -32.88
N LYS A 220 8.45 11.95 -32.30
CA LYS A 220 7.96 13.17 -32.95
C LYS A 220 8.90 14.33 -32.64
#